data_AF-A0A3E0QFM9-F1
#
_entry.id   AF-A0A3E0QFM9-F1
#
_cell.length_a   1.000
_cell.length_b   1.000
_cell.length_c   1.000
_cell.angle_alpha   90.00
_cell.angle_beta   90.00
_cell.angle_gamma   90.00
#
_symmetry.space_group_name_H-M   'P 1'
#
loop_
_entity.id
_entity.type
_entity.pdbx_description
1 polymer ?
#
loop_
_entity_poly.entity_id
_entity_poly.type
_entity_poly.pdbx_seq_one_letter_code
_entity_poly.pdbx_strand_id
1 'polypeptide(L)' 'MQNMGAGVFAFYGGDVNQDGAVDGLDMNDVDNDASLGAFGYNSSDVTGDGATDGLDMNIIDNNSALGIFYARPF' A
#
# COMPACT_ATOMS: atom_id res chain seq x y z
N MET A 1 2.76 1.14 15.71
CA MET A 1 3.65 -0.01 15.41
C MET A 1 3.04 -1.26 16.05
N GLN A 2 2.74 -2.27 15.25
CA GLN A 2 2.16 -3.53 15.73
C GLN A 2 3.24 -4.46 16.29
N ASN A 3 2.91 -5.24 17.32
CA ASN A 3 3.84 -6.23 17.88
C ASN A 3 3.94 -7.43 16.93
N MET A 4 5.12 -7.62 16.33
CA MET A 4 5.37 -8.72 15.39
C MET A 4 6.01 -9.95 16.06
N GLY A 5 6.38 -9.86 17.33
CA GLY A 5 7.19 -10.86 18.03
C GLY A 5 8.67 -10.51 18.09
N ALA A 6 9.43 -11.29 18.87
CA ALA A 6 10.84 -11.03 19.11
C ALA A 6 11.68 -11.24 17.84
N GLY A 7 12.43 -10.20 17.45
CA GLY A 7 13.31 -10.24 16.27
C GLY A 7 12.59 -10.15 14.93
N VAL A 8 11.27 -9.91 14.91
CA VAL A 8 10.49 -9.74 13.69
C VAL A 8 10.21 -8.27 13.47
N PHE A 9 10.41 -7.81 12.24
CA PHE A 9 10.13 -6.44 11.82
C PHE A 9 9.18 -6.49 10.63
N ALA A 10 8.31 -5.49 10.56
CA ALA A 10 7.41 -5.27 9.43
C ALA A 10 7.27 -3.77 9.20
N PHE A 11 6.93 -3.42 7.97
CA PHE A 11 6.56 -2.08 7.56
C PHE A 11 5.12 -2.11 7.09
N TYR A 12 4.40 -1.00 7.28
CA TYR A 12 3.16 -0.78 6.57
C TYR A 12 3.47 -0.44 5.12
N GLY A 13 2.72 -1.02 4.19
CA GLY A 13 2.76 -0.68 2.75
C GLY A 13 1.49 0.05 2.32
N GLY A 14 1.40 0.35 1.03
CA GLY A 14 0.21 0.98 0.42
C GLY A 14 0.32 2.47 0.15
N ASP A 15 1.45 3.11 0.43
CA ASP A 15 1.79 4.46 -0.07
C ASP A 15 2.33 4.31 -1.51
N VAL A 16 1.40 4.23 -2.46
CA VAL A 16 1.66 3.94 -3.87
C VAL A 16 2.23 5.16 -4.56
N ASN A 17 1.68 6.34 -4.25
CA ASN A 17 2.04 7.60 -4.88
C ASN A 17 3.28 8.27 -4.23
N GLN A 18 3.75 7.73 -3.10
CA GLN A 18 4.92 8.19 -2.33
C GLN A 18 4.77 9.62 -1.79
N ASP A 19 3.55 10.04 -1.47
CA ASP A 19 3.28 11.35 -0.88
C ASP A 19 3.47 11.37 0.65
N GLY A 20 3.67 10.20 1.25
CA GLY A 20 3.95 10.03 2.66
C GLY A 20 2.71 9.77 3.53
N ALA A 21 1.54 9.59 2.94
CA ALA A 21 0.34 9.08 3.58
C ALA A 21 -0.09 7.76 2.92
N VAL A 22 -0.86 6.93 3.65
CA VAL A 22 -1.63 5.84 3.03
C VAL A 22 -3.09 6.26 3.05
N ASP A 23 -3.62 6.66 1.89
CA ASP A 23 -4.97 7.21 1.79
C ASP A 23 -5.69 6.93 0.46
N GLY A 24 -6.79 7.65 0.22
CA GLY A 24 -7.63 7.46 -0.95
C GLY A 24 -6.96 7.86 -2.27
N LEU A 25 -5.84 8.58 -2.26
CA LEU A 25 -5.07 8.87 -3.46
C LEU A 25 -4.31 7.64 -3.94
N ASP A 26 -3.73 6.86 -3.03
CA ASP A 26 -3.11 5.57 -3.37
C ASP A 26 -4.12 4.59 -3.95
N MET A 27 -5.34 4.62 -3.41
CA MET A 27 -6.46 3.82 -3.90
C MET A 27 -6.78 4.10 -5.38
N ASN A 28 -6.72 5.37 -5.80
CA ASN A 28 -7.00 5.74 -7.18
C ASN A 28 -5.94 5.20 -8.14
N ASP A 29 -4.67 5.15 -7.72
CA ASP A 29 -3.59 4.62 -8.54
C ASP A 29 -3.77 3.12 -8.78
N VAL A 30 -4.14 2.37 -7.74
CA VAL A 30 -4.48 0.94 -7.86
C VAL A 30 -5.71 0.73 -8.74
N ASP A 31 -6.80 1.48 -8.54
CA ASP A 31 -8.04 1.33 -9.32
C ASP A 31 -7.81 1.64 -10.82
N ASN A 32 -7.02 2.67 -11.12
CA ASN A 32 -6.65 3.02 -12.49
C ASN A 32 -5.85 1.89 -13.16
N ASP A 33 -4.83 1.36 -12.49
CA ASP A 33 -4.00 0.28 -13.05
C ASP A 33 -4.75 -1.05 -13.14
N ALA A 34 -5.61 -1.36 -12.17
CA ALA A 34 -6.51 -2.51 -12.22
C ALA A 34 -7.46 -2.42 -13.43
N SER A 35 -7.99 -1.23 -13.73
CA SER A 35 -8.84 -1.01 -14.91
C SER A 35 -8.10 -1.22 -16.24
N LEU A 36 -6.78 -1.04 -16.24
CA LEU A 36 -5.90 -1.28 -17.38
C LEU A 36 -5.40 -2.73 -17.47
N GLY A 37 -5.71 -3.56 -16.46
CA GLY A 37 -5.21 -4.93 -16.35
C GLY A 37 -3.71 -4.98 -16.16
N ALA A 38 -3.15 -4.05 -15.39
CA ALA A 38 -1.73 -4.00 -15.10
C ALA A 38 -1.26 -5.29 -14.40
N PHE A 39 -0.07 -5.75 -14.78
CA PHE A 39 0.51 -6.98 -14.28
C PHE A 39 2.04 -6.86 -14.23
N GLY A 40 2.66 -7.57 -13.29
CA GLY A 40 4.06 -7.48 -12.89
C GLY A 40 4.23 -6.66 -11.61
N TYR A 41 5.48 -6.47 -11.20
CA TYR A 41 5.84 -5.73 -9.98
C TYR A 41 5.87 -4.22 -10.23
N ASN A 42 4.71 -3.62 -10.49
CA ASN A 42 4.54 -2.16 -10.50
C ASN A 42 4.28 -1.65 -9.07
N SER A 43 4.16 -0.34 -8.89
CA SER A 43 3.92 0.26 -7.56
C SER A 43 2.53 -0.03 -7.00
N SER A 44 1.57 -0.35 -7.87
CA SER A 44 0.17 -0.61 -7.53
C SER A 44 -0.12 -2.09 -7.19
N ASP A 45 0.79 -3.03 -7.49
CA ASP A 45 0.83 -4.39 -6.93
C ASP A 45 1.35 -4.36 -5.48
N VAL A 46 0.48 -3.96 -4.56
CA VAL A 46 0.78 -3.79 -3.13
C VAL A 46 0.95 -5.15 -2.44
N THR A 47 0.27 -6.19 -2.93
CA THR A 47 0.38 -7.57 -2.42
C THR A 47 1.67 -8.27 -2.88
N GLY A 48 2.23 -7.86 -4.01
CA GLY A 48 3.41 -8.46 -4.63
C GLY A 48 3.11 -9.80 -5.30
N ASP A 49 1.85 -10.06 -5.68
CA ASP A 49 1.44 -11.30 -6.35
C ASP A 49 1.52 -11.22 -7.88
N GLY A 50 1.82 -10.03 -8.40
CA GLY A 50 2.00 -9.72 -9.80
C GLY A 50 0.73 -9.21 -10.48
N ALA A 51 -0.45 -9.26 -9.87
CA ALA A 51 -1.65 -8.64 -10.42
C ALA A 51 -1.97 -7.35 -9.66
N THR A 52 -2.22 -6.25 -10.38
CA THR A 52 -2.85 -5.08 -9.76
C THR A 52 -4.37 -5.26 -9.77
N ASP A 53 -4.97 -5.49 -8.60
CA ASP A 53 -6.41 -5.71 -8.48
C ASP A 53 -7.01 -5.27 -7.12
N GLY A 54 -8.23 -5.74 -6.84
CA GLY A 54 -8.94 -5.39 -5.61
C GLY A 54 -8.36 -5.95 -4.31
N LEU A 55 -7.40 -6.87 -4.38
CA LEU A 55 -6.70 -7.36 -3.19
C LEU A 55 -5.65 -6.34 -2.71
N ASP A 56 -5.00 -5.63 -3.63
CA ASP A 56 -4.07 -4.53 -3.29
C ASP A 56 -4.82 -3.38 -2.58
N MET A 57 -6.00 -3.07 -3.10
CA MET A 57 -6.94 -2.10 -2.54
C MET A 57 -7.28 -2.37 -1.06
N ASN A 58 -7.40 -3.64 -0.66
CA ASN A 58 -7.68 -3.99 0.75
C ASN A 58 -6.53 -3.64 1.70
N ILE A 59 -5.28 -3.65 1.23
CA ILE A 59 -4.13 -3.27 2.07
C ILE A 59 -4.18 -1.76 2.35
N ILE A 60 -4.48 -0.96 1.33
CA ILE A 60 -4.61 0.49 1.43
C ILE A 60 -5.75 0.85 2.38
N ASP A 61 -6.94 0.25 2.21
CA ASP A 61 -8.10 0.56 3.07
C ASP A 61 -7.82 0.25 4.56
N ASN A 62 -7.27 -0.93 4.84
CA ASN A 62 -6.91 -1.32 6.21
C ASN A 62 -5.87 -0.37 6.83
N ASN A 63 -4.86 0.04 6.08
CA ASN A 63 -3.80 0.91 6.59
C ASN A 63 -4.24 2.37 6.66
N SER A 64 -5.10 2.83 5.76
CA SER A 64 -5.69 4.17 5.83
C SER A 64 -6.54 4.33 7.10
N ALA A 65 -7.32 3.31 7.47
CA ALA A 65 -8.06 3.28 8.74
C ALA A 65 -7.15 3.35 9.99
N LEU A 66 -5.88 2.97 9.88
CA LEU A 66 -4.87 3.08 10.94
C LEU A 66 -4.15 4.44 10.96
N GLY A 67 -4.37 5.30 9.97
CA GLY A 67 -3.71 6.60 9.85
C GLY A 67 -2.20 6.47 9.69
N ILE A 68 -1.74 5.65 8.75
CA ILE A 68 -0.33 5.44 8.47
C ILE A 68 0.25 6.64 7.72
N PHE A 69 1.35 7.19 8.23
CA PHE A 69 2.14 8.24 7.59
C PHE A 69 3.62 7.92 7.70
N TYR A 70 4.38 8.32 6.69
CA TYR A 70 5.83 8.16 6.72
C TYR A 70 6.46 9.11 7.74
N ALA A 71 7.46 8.60 8.46
CA ALA A 71 8.20 9.37 9.45
C ALA A 71 9.53 9.86 8.87
N ARG A 72 9.76 11.18 8.94
CA ARG A 72 11.06 11.78 8.61
C ARG A 72 11.50 12.83 9.62
N PRO A 73 12.82 13.06 9.77
CA PRO A 73 13.35 14.26 10.38
C PRO A 73 13.01 15.51 9.54
N PHE A 74 12.82 16.65 10.21
CA PHE A 74 12.73 17.97 9.59
C PHE A 74 14.08 18.68 9.65
#